data_AF-A0A7J9F2P1-F1
#
_entry.id   AF-A0A7J9F2P1-F1
#
_cell.length_a   1.000
_cell.length_b   1.000
_cell.length_c   1.000
_cell.angle_alpha   90.00
_cell.angle_beta   90.00
_cell.angle_gamma   90.00
#
_symmetry.space_group_name_H-M   'P 1'
#
loop_
_entity.id
_entity.type
_entity.pdbx_description
1 polymer ?
#
loop_
_entity_poly.entity_id
_entity_poly.type
_entity_poly.pdbx_seq_one_letter_code
_entity_poly.pdbx_strand_id
1 'polypeptide(L)'
;MIEGGDISAGDGTGGESIYGLKFEDENFDLKHERKGMLSMSNMGPNTNGSQFFITTNRTSHLDGKHVVFGKVIKGMGVVRSIEHVAGEDGTNYPTQEVVIADCGEIPEGADDGISNFFKDGDIYPDWPADVDNKPDEISWWMKAVDSIKALGNEQFKKQDYKIALRKYCKALRYLDVCWELKGIDAGA
;
A
#
# COMPACT_ATOMS: atom_id res chain seq x y z
N MET A 1 -0.49 10.58 -7.06
CA MET A 1 0.73 9.84 -6.67
C MET A 1 1.05 10.20 -5.23
N ILE A 2 1.84 9.37 -4.55
CA ILE A 2 2.38 9.68 -3.23
C ILE A 2 3.90 9.74 -3.36
N GLU A 3 4.54 10.69 -2.69
CA GLU A 3 5.97 10.97 -2.83
C GLU A 3 6.65 10.98 -1.45
N GLY A 4 7.89 10.52 -1.42
CA GLY A 4 8.71 10.46 -0.22
C GLY A 4 10.18 10.20 -0.55
N GLY A 5 10.97 9.82 0.45
CA GLY A 5 12.39 9.51 0.25
C GLY A 5 13.31 10.72 0.34
N ASP A 6 12.85 11.88 0.81
CA ASP A 6 13.76 12.93 1.29
C ASP A 6 14.26 12.53 2.69
N ILE A 7 15.43 11.90 2.70
CA ILE A 7 16.05 11.35 3.91
C ILE A 7 16.86 12.38 4.72
N SER A 8 16.98 13.61 4.23
CA SER A 8 17.84 14.63 4.86
C SER A 8 17.06 15.85 5.36
N ALA A 9 16.19 16.43 4.53
CA ALA A 9 15.44 17.64 4.87
C ALA A 9 13.98 17.33 5.23
N GLY A 10 13.42 16.25 4.70
CA GLY A 10 12.04 15.82 4.96
C GLY A 10 10.96 16.71 4.34
N ASP A 11 11.34 17.61 3.43
CA ASP A 11 10.47 18.61 2.81
C ASP A 11 10.56 18.64 1.27
N GLY A 12 11.21 17.62 0.69
CA GLY A 12 11.39 17.49 -0.76
C GLY A 12 12.56 18.28 -1.32
N THR A 13 13.28 19.08 -0.52
CA THR A 13 14.46 19.82 -0.98
C THR A 13 15.76 19.02 -0.88
N GLY A 14 15.74 17.91 -0.13
CA GLY A 14 16.91 17.10 0.18
C GLY A 14 17.01 15.77 -0.57
N GLY A 15 17.67 14.82 0.07
CA GLY A 15 17.91 13.48 -0.43
C GLY A 15 19.22 13.33 -1.20
N GLU A 16 19.80 12.14 -1.11
CA GLU A 16 21.03 11.75 -1.78
C GLU A 16 20.98 10.25 -2.12
N SER A 17 21.82 9.81 -3.04
CA SER A 17 21.93 8.39 -3.40
C SER A 17 23.14 7.75 -2.75
N ILE A 18 23.19 6.42 -2.78
CA ILE A 18 24.38 5.66 -2.38
C ILE A 18 25.61 5.93 -3.28
N TYR A 19 25.42 6.59 -4.43
CA TYR A 19 26.46 6.97 -5.39
C TYR A 19 26.90 8.44 -5.26
N GLY A 20 26.35 9.18 -4.30
CA GLY A 20 26.53 10.62 -4.12
C GLY A 20 25.21 11.39 -4.26
N LEU A 21 25.28 12.73 -4.30
CA LEU A 21 24.09 13.60 -4.27
C LEU A 21 23.09 13.31 -5.41
N LYS A 22 23.60 13.04 -6.62
CA LYS A 22 22.80 12.81 -7.82
C LYS A 22 23.40 11.72 -8.70
N PHE A 23 22.56 10.99 -9.43
CA PHE A 23 22.96 10.02 -10.45
C PHE A 23 22.08 10.09 -11.71
N GLU A 24 22.57 9.47 -12.78
CA GLU A 24 21.98 9.53 -14.13
C GLU A 24 20.65 8.76 -14.24
N ASP A 25 19.86 9.09 -15.27
CA ASP A 25 18.68 8.32 -15.64
C ASP A 25 19.12 7.01 -16.33
N GLU A 26 18.84 5.86 -15.72
CA GLU A 26 19.31 4.56 -16.25
C GLU A 26 18.70 4.21 -17.61
N ASN A 27 17.37 4.27 -17.72
CA ASN A 27 16.61 4.11 -18.97
C ASN A 27 15.17 4.61 -18.77
N PHE A 28 14.41 4.70 -19.87
CA PHE A 28 12.97 5.03 -19.86
C PHE A 28 12.12 3.94 -20.54
N ASP A 29 12.55 2.68 -20.45
CA ASP A 29 11.90 1.57 -21.14
C ASP A 29 10.52 1.27 -20.54
N LEU A 30 10.43 1.37 -19.21
CA LEU A 30 9.19 1.19 -18.47
C LEU A 30 8.38 2.50 -18.42
N LYS A 31 7.06 2.37 -18.56
CA LYS A 31 6.11 3.50 -18.59
C LYS A 31 5.24 3.54 -17.34
N HIS A 32 4.71 4.72 -17.05
CA HIS A 32 3.76 4.95 -15.97
C HIS A 32 2.34 4.57 -16.38
N GLU A 33 2.17 3.33 -16.83
CA GLU A 33 0.98 2.84 -17.52
C GLU A 33 -0.21 2.55 -16.59
N ARG A 34 0.03 2.37 -15.29
CA ARG A 34 -0.99 1.97 -14.31
C ARG A 34 -0.69 2.54 -12.92
N LYS A 35 -1.60 2.29 -11.98
CA LYS A 35 -1.39 2.52 -10.54
C LYS A 35 -0.36 1.53 -9.97
N GLY A 36 0.37 1.95 -8.96
CA GLY A 36 1.35 1.15 -8.25
C GLY A 36 2.73 1.08 -8.92
N MET A 37 3.03 1.93 -9.90
CA MET A 37 4.38 2.02 -10.47
C MET A 37 5.27 2.81 -9.51
N LEU A 38 6.47 2.29 -9.24
CA LEU A 38 7.49 2.93 -8.40
C LEU A 38 8.52 3.61 -9.32
N SER A 39 8.76 4.89 -9.10
CA SER A 39 9.57 5.72 -9.99
C SER A 39 10.37 6.78 -9.24
N MET A 40 11.52 7.17 -9.80
CA MET A 40 12.39 8.19 -9.23
C MET A 40 11.78 9.59 -9.34
N SER A 41 11.85 10.36 -8.25
CA SER A 41 11.64 11.81 -8.31
C SER A 41 12.96 12.50 -8.64
N ASN A 42 12.89 13.55 -9.48
CA ASN A 42 14.06 14.28 -9.94
C ASN A 42 13.75 15.77 -10.16
N MET A 43 14.79 16.57 -10.31
CA MET A 43 14.74 18.00 -10.62
C MET A 43 15.16 18.28 -12.08
N GLY A 44 14.85 17.35 -12.99
CA GLY A 44 15.30 17.35 -14.38
C GLY A 44 16.24 16.18 -14.72
N PRO A 45 16.72 16.10 -15.98
CA PRO A 45 17.52 14.97 -16.45
C PRO A 45 18.75 14.70 -15.57
N ASN A 46 19.00 13.42 -15.27
CA ASN A 46 20.16 12.95 -14.50
C ASN A 46 20.30 13.56 -13.09
N THR A 47 19.17 13.80 -12.41
CA THR A 47 19.15 14.34 -11.05
C THR A 47 18.44 13.44 -10.04
N ASN A 48 18.54 12.12 -10.25
CA ASN A 48 17.99 11.13 -9.34
C ASN A 48 18.75 11.13 -8.00
N GLY A 49 18.05 11.04 -6.89
CA GLY A 49 18.62 10.98 -5.52
C GLY A 49 18.02 9.82 -4.74
N SER A 50 17.50 10.06 -3.53
CA SER A 50 16.72 9.08 -2.77
C SER A 50 15.20 9.22 -2.92
N GLN A 51 14.73 10.36 -3.45
CA GLN A 51 13.30 10.64 -3.54
C GLN A 51 12.63 9.76 -4.61
N PHE A 52 11.44 9.26 -4.30
CA PHE A 52 10.66 8.41 -5.17
C PHE A 52 9.17 8.69 -5.01
N PHE A 53 8.39 8.28 -5.99
CA PHE A 53 6.94 8.30 -5.91
C PHE A 53 6.32 6.97 -6.32
N ILE A 54 5.14 6.71 -5.78
CA ILE A 54 4.28 5.60 -6.18
C ILE A 54 3.06 6.17 -6.90
N THR A 55 2.83 5.72 -8.13
CA THR A 55 1.68 6.17 -8.91
C THR A 55 0.38 5.64 -8.29
N THR A 56 -0.64 6.49 -8.24
CA THR A 56 -1.99 6.08 -7.82
C THR A 56 -2.96 6.03 -9.00
N ASN A 57 -2.54 6.54 -10.16
CA ASN A 57 -3.26 6.46 -11.41
C ASN A 57 -2.25 6.34 -12.57
N ARG A 58 -2.72 6.16 -13.81
CA ARG A 58 -1.86 6.24 -14.99
C ARG A 58 -1.32 7.68 -15.16
N THR A 59 -0.02 7.84 -15.35
CA THR A 59 0.65 9.16 -15.42
C THR A 59 1.60 9.26 -16.61
N SER A 60 1.08 9.08 -17.83
CA SER A 60 1.89 9.04 -19.06
C SER A 60 2.65 10.34 -19.39
N HIS A 61 2.30 11.46 -18.76
CA HIS A 61 3.01 12.73 -18.92
C HIS A 61 4.41 12.73 -18.25
N LEU A 62 4.68 11.72 -17.41
CA LEU A 62 5.97 11.47 -16.76
C LEU A 62 6.86 10.50 -17.54
N ASP A 63 6.33 9.84 -18.57
CA ASP A 63 7.10 8.91 -19.41
C ASP A 63 8.26 9.64 -20.10
N GLY A 64 9.44 9.03 -20.10
CA GLY A 64 10.66 9.63 -20.65
C GLY A 64 11.27 10.75 -19.81
N LYS A 65 10.75 11.01 -18.60
CA LYS A 65 11.24 12.04 -17.66
C LYS A 65 11.62 11.49 -16.30
N HIS A 66 10.91 10.46 -15.84
CA HIS A 66 11.16 9.80 -14.57
C HIS A 66 11.41 8.31 -14.81
N VAL A 67 12.46 7.78 -14.18
CA VAL A 67 12.86 6.37 -14.32
C VAL A 67 11.92 5.51 -13.48
N VAL A 68 11.15 4.65 -14.13
CA VAL A 68 10.34 3.62 -13.48
C VAL A 68 11.25 2.43 -13.19
N PHE A 69 11.33 2.03 -11.92
CA PHE A 69 12.25 0.97 -11.48
C PHE A 69 11.57 -0.14 -10.65
N GLY A 70 10.25 -0.07 -10.46
CA GLY A 70 9.53 -1.11 -9.74
C GLY A 70 8.01 -0.97 -9.80
N LYS A 71 7.34 -1.85 -9.08
CA LYS A 71 5.89 -1.77 -8.87
C LYS A 71 5.50 -2.39 -7.53
N VAL A 72 4.40 -1.90 -6.97
CA VAL A 72 3.74 -2.47 -5.79
C VAL A 72 3.17 -3.84 -6.13
N ILE A 73 3.56 -4.87 -5.38
CA ILE A 73 3.04 -6.24 -5.52
C ILE A 73 1.95 -6.55 -4.49
N LYS A 74 2.15 -6.09 -3.24
CA LYS A 74 1.24 -6.23 -2.10
C LYS A 74 1.03 -4.88 -1.45
N GLY A 75 -0.10 -4.68 -0.77
CA GLY A 75 -0.32 -3.48 0.04
C GLY A 75 -0.71 -2.23 -0.76
N MET A 76 -1.21 -2.40 -1.99
CA MET A 76 -1.72 -1.26 -2.78
C MET A 76 -2.87 -0.53 -2.05
N GLY A 77 -3.61 -1.23 -1.18
CA GLY A 77 -4.60 -0.60 -0.32
C GLY A 77 -4.00 0.40 0.69
N VAL A 78 -2.79 0.15 1.21
CA VAL A 78 -2.06 1.10 2.07
C VAL A 78 -1.67 2.35 1.27
N VAL A 79 -1.15 2.17 0.04
CA VAL A 79 -0.86 3.28 -0.88
C VAL A 79 -2.11 4.14 -1.12
N ARG A 80 -3.28 3.51 -1.30
CA ARG A 80 -4.56 4.22 -1.41
C ARG A 80 -4.94 4.92 -0.11
N SER A 81 -4.73 4.31 1.05
CA SER A 81 -4.99 4.99 2.32
C SER A 81 -4.15 6.25 2.47
N ILE A 82 -2.88 6.23 2.05
CA ILE A 82 -2.00 7.42 2.06
C ILE A 82 -2.53 8.49 1.10
N GLU A 83 -2.91 8.10 -0.13
CA GLU A 83 -3.49 9.04 -1.12
C GLU A 83 -4.74 9.77 -0.63
N HIS A 84 -5.54 9.14 0.24
CA HIS A 84 -6.77 9.73 0.78
C HIS A 84 -6.56 10.54 2.07
N VAL A 85 -5.32 10.65 2.57
CA VAL A 85 -5.02 11.58 3.65
C VAL A 85 -5.24 13.01 3.14
N ALA A 86 -5.97 13.83 3.90
CA ALA A 86 -6.23 15.21 3.51
C ALA A 86 -4.90 15.97 3.38
N GLY A 87 -4.75 16.70 2.28
CA GLY A 87 -3.65 17.64 2.09
C GLY A 87 -3.92 18.94 2.84
N GLU A 88 -2.87 19.62 3.27
CA GLU A 88 -2.97 20.97 3.81
C GLU A 88 -3.40 21.96 2.72
N ASP A 89 -4.22 22.95 3.11
CA ASP A 89 -4.77 23.92 2.16
C ASP A 89 -3.65 24.68 1.43
N GLY A 90 -3.65 24.57 0.09
CA GLY A 90 -2.68 25.26 -0.77
C GLY A 90 -1.31 24.59 -0.84
N THR A 91 -1.11 23.43 -0.22
CA THR A 91 0.10 22.62 -0.37
C THR A 91 -0.26 21.18 -0.76
N ASN A 92 0.76 20.33 -1.01
CA ASN A 92 0.59 18.89 -1.23
C ASN A 92 1.05 18.06 -0.02
N TYR A 93 1.25 18.69 1.15
CA TYR A 93 1.68 18.00 2.36
C TYR A 93 0.48 17.36 3.08
N PRO A 94 0.62 16.13 3.59
CA PRO A 94 -0.46 15.49 4.33
C PRO A 94 -0.67 16.17 5.69
N THR A 95 -1.93 16.43 6.05
CA THR A 95 -2.33 16.97 7.37
C THR A 95 -2.02 16.05 8.55
N GLN A 96 -1.73 14.79 8.27
CA GLN A 96 -1.31 13.80 9.23
C GLN A 96 0.08 13.29 8.84
N GLU A 97 0.91 13.05 9.83
CA GLU A 97 2.24 12.50 9.62
C GLU A 97 2.15 11.12 8.96
N VAL A 98 2.79 10.96 7.81
CA VAL A 98 2.90 9.68 7.09
C VAL A 98 4.37 9.35 6.97
N VAL A 99 4.81 8.37 7.76
CA VAL A 99 6.22 7.95 7.85
C VAL A 99 6.39 6.50 7.44
N ILE A 100 7.54 6.19 6.85
CA ILE A 100 8.01 4.81 6.72
C ILE A 100 8.62 4.43 8.08
N ALA A 101 7.83 3.76 8.91
CA ALA A 101 8.25 3.40 10.27
C ALA A 101 9.28 2.26 10.31
N ASP A 102 9.27 1.38 9.30
CA ASP A 102 10.22 0.28 9.14
C ASP A 102 10.32 -0.08 7.65
N CYS A 103 11.48 -0.58 7.22
CA CYS A 103 11.74 -1.01 5.85
C CYS A 103 12.88 -2.03 5.77
N GLY A 104 12.91 -2.81 4.70
CA GLY A 104 13.94 -3.81 4.46
C GLY A 104 13.74 -4.56 3.16
N GLU A 105 14.59 -5.56 2.93
CA GLU A 105 14.50 -6.49 1.81
C GLU A 105 13.85 -7.80 2.26
N ILE A 106 12.91 -8.31 1.47
CA ILE A 106 12.25 -9.60 1.71
C ILE A 106 12.93 -10.66 0.84
N PRO A 107 13.61 -11.67 1.43
CA PRO A 107 14.25 -12.73 0.66
C PRO A 107 13.24 -13.53 -0.16
N GLU A 108 13.71 -14.14 -1.25
CA GLU A 108 12.87 -15.02 -2.06
C GLU A 108 12.27 -16.16 -1.22
N GLY A 109 10.96 -16.35 -1.32
CA GLY A 109 10.21 -17.37 -0.57
C GLY A 109 10.00 -17.07 0.91
N ALA A 110 10.49 -15.94 1.43
CA ALA A 110 10.16 -15.50 2.77
C ALA A 110 8.72 -15.01 2.87
N ASP A 111 8.18 -15.00 4.09
CA ASP A 111 6.88 -14.42 4.40
C ASP A 111 6.91 -12.91 4.15
N ASP A 112 5.87 -12.39 3.48
CA ASP A 112 5.78 -10.96 3.14
C ASP A 112 5.36 -10.08 4.34
N GLY A 113 4.96 -10.70 5.45
CA GLY A 113 4.64 -10.04 6.71
C GLY A 113 3.35 -9.23 6.68
N ILE A 114 2.49 -9.39 5.65
CA ILE A 114 1.24 -8.61 5.55
C ILE A 114 0.08 -9.25 6.33
N SER A 115 0.24 -10.52 6.72
CA SER A 115 -0.72 -11.28 7.52
C SER A 115 -0.26 -11.32 8.98
N ASN A 116 -1.21 -11.33 9.92
CA ASN A 116 -0.94 -11.34 11.36
C ASN A 116 0.04 -10.23 11.83
N PHE A 117 -0.01 -9.07 11.18
CA PHE A 117 0.88 -7.94 11.45
C PHE A 117 0.86 -7.50 12.93
N PHE A 118 -0.32 -7.51 13.56
CA PHE A 118 -0.49 -7.15 14.98
C PHE A 118 -0.18 -8.30 15.95
N LYS A 119 0.21 -9.48 15.44
CA LYS A 119 0.43 -10.71 16.22
C LYS A 119 -0.78 -11.05 17.10
N ASP A 120 -1.97 -10.78 16.60
CA ASP A 120 -3.25 -10.93 17.29
C ASP A 120 -4.04 -12.17 16.82
N GLY A 121 -3.43 -13.00 15.97
CA GLY A 121 -4.03 -14.23 15.44
C GLY A 121 -4.80 -14.02 14.13
N ASP A 122 -4.86 -12.79 13.61
CA ASP A 122 -5.50 -12.51 12.32
C ASP A 122 -4.60 -12.93 11.15
N ILE A 123 -4.81 -14.13 10.64
CA ILE A 123 -4.01 -14.71 9.56
C ILE A 123 -4.33 -14.16 8.17
N TYR A 124 -5.26 -13.22 8.04
CA TYR A 124 -5.68 -12.70 6.74
C TYR A 124 -4.98 -11.36 6.46
N PRO A 125 -4.61 -11.04 5.20
CA PRO A 125 -4.12 -9.72 4.84
C PRO A 125 -5.15 -8.62 5.10
N ASP A 126 -4.70 -7.40 5.41
CA ASP A 126 -5.60 -6.26 5.69
C ASP A 126 -6.49 -5.85 4.51
N TRP A 127 -6.04 -6.15 3.29
CA TRP A 127 -6.78 -5.96 2.05
C TRP A 127 -6.99 -7.31 1.34
N PRO A 128 -8.24 -7.68 1.01
CA PRO A 128 -8.53 -8.98 0.39
C PRO A 128 -7.92 -9.12 -1.02
N ALA A 129 -7.57 -8.01 -1.66
CA ALA A 129 -6.85 -8.02 -2.94
C ALA A 129 -5.46 -8.67 -2.84
N ASP A 130 -4.87 -8.68 -1.63
CA ASP A 130 -3.54 -9.20 -1.34
C ASP A 130 -3.56 -10.68 -0.88
N VAL A 131 -4.73 -11.34 -0.83
CA VAL A 131 -4.84 -12.78 -0.56
C VAL A 131 -4.19 -13.57 -1.69
N ASP A 132 -3.22 -14.41 -1.36
CA ASP A 132 -2.61 -15.35 -2.30
C ASP A 132 -3.56 -16.47 -2.66
N ASN A 133 -3.55 -16.88 -3.94
CA ASN A 133 -4.40 -17.95 -4.47
C ASN A 133 -5.88 -17.77 -4.06
N LYS A 134 -6.51 -16.70 -4.56
CA LYS A 134 -7.90 -16.35 -4.22
C LYS A 134 -8.84 -17.56 -4.38
N PRO A 135 -9.50 -17.98 -3.29
CA PRO A 135 -10.39 -19.13 -3.35
C PRO A 135 -11.69 -18.75 -4.04
N ASP A 136 -12.21 -19.66 -4.86
CA ASP A 136 -13.52 -19.50 -5.51
C ASP A 136 -14.69 -19.80 -4.56
N GLU A 137 -14.43 -20.57 -3.50
CA GLU A 137 -15.45 -21.00 -2.55
C GLU A 137 -15.85 -19.87 -1.59
N ILE A 138 -17.11 -19.44 -1.67
CA ILE A 138 -17.68 -18.45 -0.74
C ILE A 138 -17.53 -18.87 0.74
N SER A 139 -17.51 -20.18 1.00
CA SER A 139 -17.35 -20.73 2.36
C SER A 139 -16.04 -20.29 3.01
N TRP A 140 -14.96 -20.16 2.23
CA TRP A 140 -13.66 -19.70 2.71
C TRP A 140 -13.73 -18.23 3.10
N TRP A 141 -14.32 -17.40 2.23
CA TRP A 141 -14.47 -15.98 2.50
C TRP A 141 -15.35 -15.69 3.71
N MET A 142 -16.45 -16.45 3.86
CA MET A 142 -17.30 -16.34 5.04
C MET A 142 -16.59 -16.76 6.34
N LYS A 143 -15.71 -17.79 6.29
CA LYS A 143 -14.84 -18.15 7.42
C LYS A 143 -13.85 -17.03 7.75
N ALA A 144 -13.26 -16.38 6.75
CA ALA A 144 -12.38 -15.24 6.96
C ALA A 144 -13.11 -14.08 7.64
N VAL A 145 -14.29 -13.71 7.12
CA VAL A 145 -15.15 -12.67 7.69
C VAL A 145 -15.52 -13.00 9.14
N ASP A 146 -15.96 -14.22 9.43
CA ASP A 146 -16.36 -14.62 10.78
C ASP A 146 -15.18 -14.57 11.76
N SER A 147 -14.00 -15.05 11.33
CA SER A 147 -12.76 -14.98 12.11
C SER A 147 -12.36 -13.54 12.42
N ILE A 148 -12.34 -12.65 11.41
CA ILE A 148 -11.96 -11.24 11.59
C ILE A 148 -12.96 -10.52 12.50
N LYS A 149 -14.26 -10.77 12.30
CA LYS A 149 -15.34 -10.22 13.14
C LYS A 149 -15.21 -10.70 14.59
N ALA A 150 -14.90 -11.97 14.82
CA ALA A 150 -14.70 -12.53 16.15
C ALA A 150 -13.56 -11.81 16.88
N LEU A 151 -12.42 -11.61 16.22
CA LEU A 151 -11.30 -10.81 16.76
C LEU A 151 -11.73 -9.36 17.07
N GLY A 152 -12.51 -8.73 16.19
CA GLY A 152 -13.09 -7.41 16.46
C GLY A 152 -13.95 -7.37 17.73
N ASN A 153 -14.83 -8.37 17.91
CA ASN A 153 -15.67 -8.51 19.10
C ASN A 153 -14.85 -8.69 20.38
N GLU A 154 -13.75 -9.45 20.32
CA GLU A 154 -12.84 -9.61 21.45
C GLU A 154 -12.20 -8.29 21.88
N GLN A 155 -11.73 -7.49 20.91
CA GLN A 155 -11.14 -6.18 21.20
C GLN A 155 -12.18 -5.19 21.72
N PHE A 156 -13.41 -5.25 21.18
CA PHE A 156 -14.52 -4.45 21.67
C PHE A 156 -14.85 -4.75 23.14
N LYS A 157 -14.87 -6.04 23.54
CA LYS A 157 -15.07 -6.45 24.94
C LYS A 157 -13.96 -5.94 25.86
N LYS A 158 -12.72 -5.83 25.35
CA LYS A 158 -11.57 -5.24 26.05
C LYS A 158 -11.60 -3.70 26.07
N GLN A 159 -12.63 -3.08 25.46
CA GLN A 159 -12.77 -1.63 25.29
C GLN A 159 -11.68 -0.99 24.40
N ASP A 160 -10.95 -1.80 23.62
CA ASP A 160 -10.08 -1.29 22.55
C ASP A 160 -10.90 -1.06 21.28
N TYR A 161 -11.66 0.03 21.30
CA TYR A 161 -12.56 0.37 20.21
C TYR A 161 -11.84 0.72 18.92
N LYS A 162 -10.58 1.19 18.99
CA LYS A 162 -9.79 1.55 17.82
C LYS A 162 -9.41 0.30 17.03
N ILE A 163 -8.91 -0.73 17.71
CA ILE A 163 -8.58 -1.99 17.05
C ILE A 163 -9.86 -2.74 16.65
N ALA A 164 -10.90 -2.72 17.48
CA ALA A 164 -12.18 -3.32 17.12
C ALA A 164 -12.75 -2.74 15.81
N LEU A 165 -12.78 -1.40 15.69
CA LEU A 165 -13.22 -0.73 14.47
C LEU A 165 -12.37 -1.12 13.25
N ARG A 166 -11.04 -1.18 13.41
CA ARG A 166 -10.14 -1.62 12.33
C ARG A 166 -10.49 -3.03 11.84
N LYS A 167 -10.75 -3.97 12.75
CA LYS A 167 -11.16 -5.34 12.40
C LYS A 167 -12.54 -5.37 11.75
N TYR A 168 -13.51 -4.60 12.23
CA TYR A 168 -14.83 -4.54 11.57
C TYR A 168 -14.76 -3.95 10.16
N CYS A 169 -14.01 -2.87 9.95
CA CYS A 169 -13.77 -2.32 8.62
C CYS A 169 -13.08 -3.33 7.69
N LYS A 170 -12.15 -4.14 8.23
CA LYS A 170 -11.53 -5.24 7.49
C LYS A 170 -12.53 -6.32 7.11
N ALA A 171 -13.37 -6.76 8.04
CA ALA A 171 -14.42 -7.74 7.77
C ALA A 171 -15.38 -7.26 6.67
N LEU A 172 -15.75 -5.96 6.68
CA LEU A 172 -16.55 -5.34 5.63
C LEU A 172 -15.86 -5.39 4.26
N ARG A 173 -14.56 -5.07 4.18
CA ARG A 173 -13.80 -5.21 2.93
C ARG A 173 -13.83 -6.62 2.35
N TYR A 174 -13.76 -7.65 3.22
CA TYR A 174 -13.86 -9.04 2.78
C TYR A 174 -15.29 -9.40 2.35
N LEU A 175 -16.31 -8.88 3.04
CA LEU A 175 -17.72 -9.05 2.65
C LEU A 175 -18.02 -8.41 1.29
N ASP A 176 -17.45 -7.25 0.98
CA ASP A 176 -17.61 -6.59 -0.33
C ASP A 176 -17.12 -7.51 -1.46
N VAL A 177 -16.06 -8.27 -1.23
CA VAL A 177 -15.59 -9.27 -2.21
C VAL A 177 -16.56 -10.45 -2.31
N CYS A 178 -17.10 -10.93 -1.19
CA CYS A 178 -18.09 -12.01 -1.19
C CYS A 178 -19.31 -11.66 -2.06
N TRP A 179 -19.75 -10.39 -2.00
CA TRP A 179 -20.92 -9.91 -2.76
C TRP A 179 -20.79 -10.10 -4.27
N GLU A 180 -19.55 -10.07 -4.78
CA GLU A 180 -19.24 -10.23 -6.20
C GLU A 180 -19.01 -11.70 -6.62
N LEU A 181 -19.00 -12.65 -5.66
CA LEU A 181 -18.74 -14.07 -5.95
C LEU A 181 -19.98 -14.80 -6.48
N LYS A 182 -19.77 -15.61 -7.52
CA LYS A 182 -20.81 -16.49 -8.07
C LYS A 182 -21.21 -17.52 -7.01
N GLY A 183 -22.50 -17.56 -6.69
CA GLY A 183 -23.06 -18.51 -5.73
C GLY A 183 -23.49 -17.91 -4.40
N ILE A 184 -23.32 -16.61 -4.17
CA ILE A 184 -23.93 -15.94 -3.00
C ILE A 184 -25.46 -16.03 -3.04
N ASP A 185 -26.04 -15.91 -4.23
CA ASP A 185 -27.49 -16.10 -4.46
C ASP A 185 -27.90 -17.58 -4.55
N ALA A 186 -26.93 -18.50 -4.62
CA ALA A 186 -27.18 -19.94 -4.72
C ALA A 186 -27.36 -20.61 -3.34
N GLY A 187 -27.38 -19.82 -2.25
CA GLY A 187 -27.56 -20.29 -0.88
C GLY A 187 -28.80 -19.71 -0.19
N ALA A 188 -29.92 -20.41 -0.35
CA ALA A 188 -30.85 -20.73 0.72
C ALA A 188 -30.91 -22.26 0.85
#